data_AF-A0A950Z9J1-F1
#
_entry.id   AF-A0A950Z9J1-F1
#
_cell.length_a   1.000
_cell.length_b   1.000
_cell.length_c   1.000
_cell.angle_alpha   90.00
_cell.angle_beta   90.00
_cell.angle_gamma   90.00
#
_symmetry.space_group_name_H-M   'P 1'
#
loop_
_entity.id
_entity.type
_entity.pdbx_description
1 polymer ?
#
loop_
_entity_poly.entity_id
_entity_poly.type
_entity_poly.pdbx_seq_one_letter_code
_entity_poly.pdbx_strand_id
1 'polypeptide(L)'
;LFFTLRAEFLGAVQVIIYVGAIAILILFVTMLVQQAEDQAKPRALFGASGLFGAVTAFGVAGVILISLFKESFVRGAESALEKSQDKLPSMPVRALGEAMMTPYVIPFEIVSILLTAALVGAIVLALEKGAPDSSSNSGGES
;
A
#
# COMPACT_ATOMS: atom_id res chain seq x y z
N LEU A 1 -9.85 -9.78 9.78
CA LEU A 1 -10.92 -9.32 8.86
C LEU A 1 -11.12 -10.28 7.68
N PHE A 2 -10.14 -10.50 6.80
CA PHE A 2 -10.32 -11.39 5.63
C PHE A 2 -10.68 -12.85 5.98
N PHE A 3 -10.11 -13.40 7.06
CA PHE A 3 -10.50 -14.72 7.57
C PHE A 3 -11.97 -14.76 8.03
N THR A 4 -12.48 -13.69 8.63
CA THR A 4 -13.88 -13.56 9.06
C THR A 4 -14.83 -13.50 7.85
N LEU A 5 -14.37 -12.98 6.72
CA LEU A 5 -15.11 -12.88 5.46
C LEU A 5 -15.02 -14.15 4.60
N ARG A 6 -14.52 -15.28 5.13
CA ARG A 6 -14.26 -16.53 4.39
C ARG A 6 -13.35 -16.35 3.16
N ALA A 7 -12.49 -15.34 3.19
CA ALA A 7 -11.52 -15.03 2.13
C ALA A 7 -10.10 -15.47 2.57
N GLU A 8 -9.91 -16.77 2.78
CA GLU A 8 -8.70 -17.34 3.37
C GLU A 8 -7.44 -17.08 2.51
N PHE A 9 -7.55 -17.26 1.19
CA PHE A 9 -6.44 -16.99 0.27
C PHE A 9 -5.98 -15.53 0.33
N LEU A 10 -6.91 -14.58 0.28
CA LEU A 10 -6.57 -13.15 0.35
C LEU A 10 -6.02 -12.76 1.73
N GLY A 11 -6.53 -13.39 2.80
CA GLY A 11 -5.97 -13.27 4.15
C GLY A 11 -4.52 -13.74 4.23
N ALA A 12 -4.20 -14.88 3.61
CA ALA A 12 -2.82 -15.39 3.56
C ALA A 12 -1.90 -14.46 2.74
N VAL A 13 -2.33 -14.01 1.56
CA VAL A 13 -1.59 -13.07 0.71
C VAL A 13 -1.33 -11.75 1.43
N GLN A 14 -2.31 -11.23 2.18
CA GLN A 14 -2.15 -10.02 2.98
C GLN A 14 -0.99 -10.17 3.97
N VAL A 15 -0.91 -11.29 4.69
CA VAL A 15 0.19 -11.50 5.64
C VAL A 15 1.52 -11.62 4.90
N ILE A 16 1.60 -12.41 3.83
CA ILE A 16 2.86 -12.66 3.10
C ILE A 16 3.41 -11.38 2.47
N ILE A 17 2.59 -10.61 1.77
CA ILE A 17 3.05 -9.43 1.01
C ILE A 17 3.12 -8.18 1.89
N TYR A 18 2.04 -7.87 2.61
CA TYR A 18 1.98 -6.62 3.37
C TYR A 18 2.87 -6.68 4.61
N VAL A 19 2.73 -7.73 5.42
CA VAL A 19 3.52 -7.88 6.65
C VAL A 19 4.91 -8.45 6.34
N GLY A 20 4.98 -9.48 5.48
CA GLY A 20 6.22 -10.20 5.22
C GLY A 20 7.23 -9.48 4.31
N ALA A 21 6.77 -8.64 3.37
CA ALA A 21 7.67 -7.92 2.45
C ALA A 21 7.64 -6.41 2.70
N ILE A 22 6.47 -5.77 2.56
CA ILE A 22 6.37 -4.30 2.53
C ILE A 22 6.69 -3.68 3.89
N ALA A 23 6.04 -4.15 4.96
CA ALA A 23 6.25 -3.60 6.29
C ALA A 23 7.70 -3.79 6.75
N ILE A 24 8.28 -4.97 6.53
CA ILE A 24 9.68 -5.25 6.89
C ILE A 24 10.64 -4.37 6.08
N LEU A 25 10.41 -4.18 4.77
CA LEU A 25 11.21 -3.26 3.95
C LEU A 25 11.15 -1.83 4.48
N ILE A 26 9.95 -1.33 4.81
CA ILE A 26 9.78 0.01 5.40
C ILE A 26 10.51 0.09 6.74
N LEU A 27 10.43 -0.93 7.59
CA LEU A 27 11.15 -0.96 8.86
C LEU A 27 12.67 -0.87 8.66
N PHE A 28 13.24 -1.61 7.70
CA PHE A 28 14.66 -1.48 7.38
C PHE A 28 15.02 -0.06 6.91
N VAL A 29 14.26 0.49 5.97
CA VAL A 29 14.52 1.84 5.43
C VAL A 29 14.41 2.89 6.52
N THR A 30 13.35 2.86 7.33
CA THR A 30 13.13 3.83 8.41
C THR A 30 14.20 3.70 9.50
N MET A 31 14.63 2.49 9.85
CA MET A 31 15.73 2.27 10.80
C MET A 31 17.05 2.85 10.29
N LEU A 32 17.36 2.70 9.00
CA LEU A 32 18.54 3.29 8.37
C LEU A 32 18.48 4.82 8.31
N VAL A 33 17.29 5.38 8.04
CA VAL A 33 17.08 6.84 7.96
C VAL A 33 17.08 7.51 9.34
N GLN A 34 16.61 6.81 10.38
CA GLN A 34 16.49 7.39 11.72
C GLN A 34 17.83 7.87 12.31
N GLN A 35 18.96 7.26 11.92
CA GLN A 35 20.28 7.73 12.35
C GLN A 35 20.72 9.07 11.70
N ALA A 36 20.00 9.56 10.69
CA ALA A 36 20.32 10.81 9.99
C ALA A 36 19.54 12.04 10.49
N GLU A 37 18.53 11.87 11.35
CA GLU A 37 17.55 12.94 11.67
C GLU A 37 17.52 13.40 13.13
N ASP A 38 18.57 13.14 13.92
CA ASP A 38 18.65 13.53 15.34
C ASP A 38 18.66 15.07 15.61
N GLN A 39 18.39 15.90 14.60
CA GLN A 39 18.33 17.37 14.68
C GLN A 39 17.06 18.01 14.07
N ALA A 40 16.05 17.23 13.70
CA ALA A 40 14.79 17.80 13.22
C ALA A 40 13.95 18.34 14.40
N LYS A 41 14.12 19.63 14.72
CA LYS A 41 13.21 20.37 15.62
C LYS A 41 11.75 20.03 15.28
N PRO A 42 10.86 19.85 16.27
CA PRO A 42 9.45 19.58 16.03
C PRO A 42 8.86 20.74 15.25
N ARG A 43 8.77 20.59 13.92
CA ARG A 43 8.03 21.49 13.05
C ARG A 43 6.61 21.41 13.57
N ALA A 44 6.11 22.53 14.10
CA ALA A 44 4.78 22.65 14.65
C ALA A 44 3.73 22.36 13.55
N LEU A 45 3.46 21.07 13.32
CA LEU A 45 2.36 20.55 12.52
C LEU A 45 0.99 20.94 13.13
N PHE A 46 1.01 21.52 14.34
CA PHE A 46 -0.10 22.15 15.04
C PHE A 46 -0.30 23.65 14.71
N GLY A 47 0.26 24.16 13.60
CA GLY A 47 -0.16 25.43 13.02
C GLY A 47 -1.50 25.32 12.28
N ALA A 48 -2.02 26.44 11.76
CA ALA A 48 -3.30 26.53 11.03
C ALA A 48 -3.48 25.43 9.95
N SER A 49 -2.40 24.93 9.35
CA SER A 49 -2.39 23.82 8.39
C SER A 49 -2.92 22.49 8.96
N GLY A 50 -2.67 22.19 10.23
CA GLY A 50 -3.20 20.98 10.89
C GLY A 50 -4.72 21.06 11.07
N LEU A 51 -5.25 22.26 11.32
CA LEU A 51 -6.69 22.51 11.43
C LEU A 51 -7.39 22.36 10.06
N PHE A 52 -6.80 22.90 8.99
CA PHE A 52 -7.30 22.66 7.63
C PHE A 52 -7.28 21.17 7.26
N GLY A 53 -6.20 20.45 7.57
CA GLY A 53 -6.12 19.01 7.35
C GLY A 53 -7.19 18.23 8.11
N ALA A 54 -7.44 18.59 9.38
CA ALA A 54 -8.50 17.98 10.18
C ALA A 54 -9.90 18.28 9.61
N VAL A 55 -10.19 19.54 9.24
CA VAL A 55 -11.48 19.93 8.66
C VAL A 55 -11.73 19.21 7.33
N THR A 56 -10.72 19.09 6.47
CA THR A 56 -10.85 18.35 5.21
C THR A 56 -11.07 16.85 5.47
N ALA A 57 -10.32 16.24 6.39
CA ALA A 57 -10.50 14.83 6.73
C ALA A 57 -11.91 14.54 7.28
N PHE A 58 -12.39 15.37 8.21
CA PHE A 58 -13.76 15.26 8.75
C PHE A 58 -14.83 15.58 7.70
N GLY A 59 -14.59 16.54 6.82
CA GLY A 59 -15.49 16.87 5.71
C GLY A 59 -15.66 15.70 4.75
N VAL A 60 -14.56 15.08 4.34
CA VAL A 60 -14.58 13.88 3.47
C VAL A 60 -15.24 12.71 4.19
N ALA A 61 -14.87 12.44 5.45
CA ALA A 61 -15.50 11.38 6.24
C ALA A 61 -17.01 11.61 6.40
N GLY A 62 -17.44 12.85 6.63
CA GLY A 62 -18.83 13.25 6.74
C GLY A 62 -19.61 13.04 5.45
N VAL A 63 -19.04 13.42 4.30
CA VAL A 63 -19.66 13.17 2.98
C VAL A 63 -19.82 11.67 2.72
N ILE A 64 -18.79 10.86 3.01
CA ILE A 64 -18.85 9.40 2.86
C ILE A 64 -19.95 8.82 3.76
N LEU A 65 -19.99 9.21 5.04
CA LEU A 65 -21.02 8.75 5.97
C LEU A 65 -22.42 9.14 5.48
N ILE A 66 -22.65 10.40 5.11
CA ILE A 66 -23.96 10.85 4.60
C ILE A 66 -24.36 10.05 3.36
N SER A 67 -23.42 9.76 2.44
CA SER A 67 -23.70 8.95 1.25
C SER A 67 -24.12 7.53 1.62
N LEU A 68 -23.41 6.88 2.55
CA LEU A 68 -23.74 5.53 3.03
C LEU A 68 -25.09 5.49 3.74
N PHE A 69 -25.39 6.48 4.59
CA PHE A 69 -26.67 6.57 5.30
C PHE A 69 -27.85 6.86 4.35
N LYS A 70 -27.68 7.72 3.35
CA LYS A 70 -28.70 7.99 2.33
C LYS A 70 -29.03 6.75 1.50
N GLU A 71 -28.02 6.00 1.07
CA GLU A 71 -28.26 4.75 0.33
C GLU A 71 -28.92 3.67 1.19
N SER A 72 -28.56 3.57 2.48
CA SER A 72 -29.18 2.62 3.42
C SER A 72 -30.63 2.96 3.79
N PHE A 73 -31.04 4.23 3.70
CA PHE A 73 -32.40 4.68 3.98
C PHE A 73 -33.31 4.64 2.74
N VAL A 74 -32.77 4.85 1.53
CA VAL A 74 -33.53 4.80 0.26
C VAL A 74 -33.69 3.37 -0.26
N ARG A 75 -32.72 2.48 -0.02
CA ARG A 75 -32.86 1.03 -0.25
C ARG A 75 -33.06 0.34 1.09
N GLY A 76 -34.33 0.12 1.45
CA GLY A 76 -34.76 -0.54 2.69
C GLY A 76 -33.81 -1.67 3.13
N ALA A 77 -33.38 -1.56 4.37
CA ALA A 77 -32.29 -2.30 5.01
C ALA A 77 -32.49 -3.83 5.14
N GLU A 78 -33.54 -4.44 4.58
CA GLU A 78 -33.78 -5.88 4.68
C GLU A 78 -33.38 -6.69 3.45
N SER A 79 -33.40 -6.15 2.22
CA SER A 79 -33.26 -7.04 1.04
C SER A 79 -31.81 -7.30 0.58
N ALA A 80 -30.82 -6.50 0.98
CA ALA A 80 -29.45 -6.61 0.46
C ALA A 80 -28.50 -7.41 1.37
N LEU A 81 -28.72 -7.37 2.68
CA LEU A 81 -27.89 -8.09 3.66
C LEU A 81 -28.27 -9.57 3.77
N GLU A 82 -29.57 -9.88 3.72
CA GLU A 82 -30.06 -11.26 3.89
C GLU A 82 -29.74 -12.15 2.67
N LYS A 83 -29.80 -11.59 1.45
CA LYS A 83 -29.41 -12.30 0.21
C LYS A 83 -27.89 -12.52 0.06
N SER A 84 -27.07 -11.80 0.82
CA SER A 84 -25.61 -11.86 0.71
C SER A 84 -24.98 -12.85 1.69
N GLN A 85 -25.62 -13.13 2.83
CA GLN A 85 -25.09 -14.07 3.82
C GLN A 85 -25.20 -15.53 3.38
N ASP A 86 -26.25 -15.89 2.62
CA ASP A 86 -26.52 -17.29 2.25
C ASP A 86 -25.76 -17.74 0.99
N LYS A 87 -25.02 -16.82 0.34
CA LYS A 87 -24.23 -17.08 -0.87
C LYS A 87 -22.91 -16.29 -0.89
N LEU A 88 -22.12 -16.40 0.16
CA LEU A 88 -20.68 -16.18 0.05
C LEU A 88 -20.03 -17.56 -0.20
N PRO A 89 -20.05 -18.08 -1.44
CA PRO A 89 -19.18 -19.20 -1.75
C PRO A 89 -17.77 -18.75 -1.45
N SER A 90 -17.05 -19.52 -0.63
CA SER A 90 -15.61 -19.41 -0.53
C SER A 90 -15.07 -19.46 -1.96
N MET A 91 -14.60 -18.33 -2.49
CA MET A 91 -14.12 -18.28 -3.87
C MET A 91 -12.92 -19.24 -3.94
N PRO A 92 -13.02 -20.35 -4.67
CA PRO A 92 -11.93 -21.31 -4.72
C PRO A 92 -10.73 -20.63 -5.37
N VAL A 93 -9.52 -20.89 -4.85
CA VAL A 93 -8.27 -20.34 -5.42
C VAL A 93 -8.17 -20.61 -6.93
N ARG A 94 -8.69 -21.76 -7.36
CA ARG A 94 -8.77 -22.14 -8.78
C ARG A 94 -9.59 -21.16 -9.62
N ALA A 95 -10.76 -20.72 -9.14
CA ALA A 95 -11.60 -19.77 -9.87
C ALA A 95 -10.92 -18.40 -9.99
N LEU A 96 -10.16 -17.99 -8.97
CA LEU A 96 -9.36 -16.77 -9.02
C LEU A 96 -8.21 -16.88 -10.04
N GLY A 97 -7.51 -18.01 -10.07
CA GLY A 97 -6.47 -18.29 -11.05
C GLY A 97 -7.00 -18.31 -12.49
N GLU A 98 -8.16 -18.95 -12.71
CA GLU A 98 -8.84 -18.94 -14.00
C GLU A 98 -9.23 -17.51 -14.41
N ALA A 99 -9.79 -16.71 -13.48
CA ALA A 99 -10.12 -15.31 -13.73
C ALA A 99 -8.88 -14.46 -14.10
N MET A 100 -7.75 -14.66 -13.43
CA MET A 100 -6.49 -13.96 -13.76
C MET A 100 -5.96 -14.32 -15.15
N MET A 101 -6.18 -15.56 -15.60
CA MET A 101 -5.68 -16.06 -16.88
C MET A 101 -6.66 -15.92 -18.06
N THR A 102 -7.93 -15.59 -17.80
CA THR A 102 -8.92 -15.36 -18.86
C THR A 102 -9.38 -13.90 -18.91
N PRO A 103 -10.35 -13.43 -18.09
CA PRO A 103 -10.83 -12.05 -18.17
C PRO A 103 -9.80 -11.00 -17.75
N TYR A 104 -8.83 -11.35 -16.89
CA TYR A 104 -7.85 -10.41 -16.34
C TYR A 104 -6.42 -10.65 -16.82
N VAL A 105 -6.24 -11.25 -18.00
CA VAL A 105 -4.91 -11.50 -18.57
C VAL A 105 -4.10 -10.23 -18.80
N ILE A 106 -4.74 -9.18 -19.33
CA ILE A 106 -4.10 -7.89 -19.60
C ILE A 106 -3.56 -7.23 -18.32
N PRO A 107 -4.36 -7.02 -17.25
CA PRO A 107 -3.82 -6.46 -16.02
C PRO A 107 -2.76 -7.36 -15.37
N PHE A 108 -2.87 -8.69 -15.49
CA PHE A 108 -1.84 -9.61 -14.99
C PHE A 108 -0.49 -9.37 -15.71
N GLU A 109 -0.50 -9.20 -17.03
CA GLU A 109 0.70 -8.92 -17.81
C GLU A 109 1.33 -7.56 -17.46
N ILE A 110 0.51 -6.52 -17.29
CA ILE A 110 0.97 -5.20 -16.87
C ILE A 110 1.67 -5.27 -15.50
N VAL A 111 1.11 -6.04 -14.55
CA VAL A 111 1.74 -6.23 -13.23
C VAL A 111 3.07 -6.97 -13.37
N SER A 112 3.16 -7.98 -14.24
CA SER A 112 4.42 -8.68 -14.50
C SER A 112 5.50 -7.73 -14.99
N ILE A 113 5.21 -6.90 -16.01
CA ILE A 113 6.17 -5.92 -16.53
C ILE A 113 6.53 -4.88 -15.47
N LEU A 114 5.54 -4.42 -14.69
CA LEU A 114 5.76 -3.48 -13.59
C LEU A 114 6.72 -4.05 -12.54
N LEU A 115 6.56 -5.31 -12.14
CA LEU A 115 7.44 -5.98 -11.19
C LEU A 115 8.86 -6.17 -11.75
N THR A 116 8.98 -6.54 -13.03
CA THR A 116 10.29 -6.63 -13.69
C THR A 116 10.97 -5.26 -13.73
N ALA A 117 10.26 -4.20 -14.12
CA ALA A 117 10.79 -2.85 -14.16
C ALA A 117 11.19 -2.36 -12.75
N ALA A 118 10.39 -2.66 -11.72
CA ALA A 118 10.71 -2.34 -10.34
C ALA A 118 11.98 -3.04 -9.85
N LEU A 119 12.16 -4.33 -10.19
CA LEU A 119 13.38 -5.08 -9.86
C LEU A 119 14.62 -4.48 -10.54
N VAL A 120 14.53 -4.19 -11.84
CA VAL A 120 15.62 -3.54 -12.58
C VAL A 120 15.94 -2.17 -11.97
N GLY A 121 14.92 -1.36 -11.67
CA GLY A 121 15.08 -0.07 -11.03
C GLY A 121 15.75 -0.16 -9.66
N ALA A 122 15.35 -1.13 -8.83
CA ALA A 122 15.98 -1.37 -7.53
C ALA A 122 17.47 -1.76 -7.66
N ILE A 123 17.81 -2.60 -8.64
CA ILE A 123 19.21 -3.01 -8.89
C ILE A 123 20.05 -1.82 -9.38
N VAL A 124 19.56 -1.06 -10.36
CA VAL A 124 20.30 0.11 -10.90
C VAL A 124 20.57 1.14 -9.80
N LEU A 125 19.56 1.46 -8.99
CA LEU A 125 19.71 2.41 -7.87
C LEU A 125 20.69 1.90 -6.80
N ALA A 126 20.72 0.59 -6.54
CA ALA A 126 21.66 0.00 -5.60
C ALA A 126 23.11 0.03 -6.12
N LEU A 127 23.31 -0.13 -7.43
CA LEU A 127 24.63 -0.10 -8.06
C LEU A 127 25.23 1.32 -8.15
N GLU A 128 24.40 2.32 -8.45
CA GLU A 128 24.86 3.72 -8.56
C GLU A 128 25.43 4.25 -7.24
N LYS A 129 24.86 3.82 -6.11
CA LYS A 129 25.28 4.24 -4.77
C LYS A 129 26.59 3.58 -4.29
N GLY A 130 27.21 2.71 -5.10
CA GLY A 130 28.40 1.93 -4.75
C GLY A 130 29.72 2.34 -5.43
N ALA A 131 29.75 3.36 -6.30
CA ALA A 131 30.97 3.78 -6.98
C ALA A 131 31.84 4.68 -6.07
N PRO A 132 33.07 4.30 -5.70
CA PRO A 132 33.97 5.15 -4.92
C PRO A 132 34.54 6.26 -5.81
N ASP A 133 34.39 7.52 -5.38
CA ASP A 133 35.07 8.67 -5.98
C ASP A 133 36.59 8.47 -5.91
N SER A 134 37.19 8.17 -7.07
CA SER A 134 38.63 7.99 -7.24
C SER A 134 39.30 9.24 -7.84
N SER A 135 38.78 10.42 -7.56
CA SER A 135 39.38 11.69 -7.99
C SER A 135 39.82 12.56 -6.81
N SER A 136 41.11 12.94 -6.86
CA SER A 136 41.79 13.99 -6.08
C SER A 136 42.58 13.57 -4.82
N ASN A 137 43.45 12.57 -4.97
CA ASN A 137 44.78 12.65 -4.35
C ASN A 137 45.83 12.83 -5.44
N SER A 138 46.02 14.07 -5.90
CA SER A 138 47.16 14.42 -6.75
C SER A 138 47.64 15.84 -6.43
N GLY A 139 48.77 15.93 -5.72
CA GLY A 139 49.71 17.05 -5.74
C GLY A 139 49.34 18.21 -4.82
N GLY A 140 50.19 18.65 -3.91
CA GLY A 140 51.56 18.27 -3.62
C GLY A 140 52.01 19.11 -2.43
N GLU A 141 52.61 18.42 -1.47
CA GLU A 141 53.46 19.03 -0.46
C GLU A 141 54.74 19.52 -1.13
N SER A 142 55.01 20.83 -1.02
CA SER A 142 56.35 21.42 -0.81
C SER A 142 56.25 22.94 -0.88
#